data_AF-A0A2U9IBW3-F1
#
_entry.id   AF-A0A2U9IBW3-F1
#
_cell.length_a   1.000
_cell.length_b   1.000
_cell.length_c   1.000
_cell.angle_alpha   90.00
_cell.angle_beta   90.00
_cell.angle_gamma   90.00
#
_symmetry.space_group_name_H-M   'P 1'
#
loop_
_entity.id
_entity.type
_entity.pdbx_description
1 polymer ?
#
loop_
_entity_poly.entity_id
_entity_poly.type
_entity_poly.pdbx_seq_one_letter_code
_entity_poly.pdbx_strand_id
1 'polypeptide(L)'
;MSVLQVYSNPAKAVISCSLVDENGNEKEILTITLEDNGIHVHKNIEKDDHYIIPPIPQIDMLIREVIEQIAEELNVQTVVFRYGENSDLEETDDLILSDAWYDIEKLALAASKHAALANDVESKVIIGIVKFSNFIYAATVLRKEDTFPLLQIFMDSSNNEIKIYNEIGQLVEERREKVQDFEEYVKSLVNSSDVAVVYKESLDEIPSPKEITTDNGRYYVGVVFKYFMGFFPSSSIKEVSSKRIYVRNKSKFVKLLRALLYLDKLSDDGGVEVLLSSSAVPLNDIPKEVDKIKGKVDKILGKYKITDVNYFGINDTLIKELVNYKPQFGEGDVYLGMRVIPVAFVIITENKQDFDNYVERILNGPTSDGYEILDEAVKKYISSYFIGYLMSVEEALIIYSDIFNELSKDDK
;
A
#
# COMPACT_ATOMS: atom_id res chain seq x y z
N MET A 1 -20.42 -11.30 -29.09
CA MET A 1 -19.24 -10.94 -28.28
C MET A 1 -19.40 -9.50 -27.86
N SER A 2 -19.59 -9.28 -26.56
CA SER A 2 -19.46 -7.95 -25.95
C SER A 2 -18.01 -7.78 -25.49
N VAL A 3 -17.33 -6.77 -26.01
CA VAL A 3 -15.97 -6.40 -25.61
C VAL A 3 -16.04 -5.10 -24.82
N LEU A 4 -15.39 -5.05 -23.67
CA LEU A 4 -15.21 -3.81 -22.91
C LEU A 4 -13.88 -3.19 -23.29
N GLN A 5 -13.92 -2.03 -23.93
CA GLN A 5 -12.73 -1.24 -24.22
C GLN A 5 -12.53 -0.26 -23.07
N VAL A 6 -11.35 -0.31 -22.45
CA VAL A 6 -10.96 0.58 -21.34
C VAL A 6 -9.89 1.51 -21.86
N TYR A 7 -10.17 2.80 -21.87
CA TYR A 7 -9.24 3.84 -22.29
C TYR A 7 -8.80 4.67 -21.09
N SER A 8 -7.49 4.73 -20.86
CA SER A 8 -6.87 5.55 -19.82
C SER A 8 -6.22 6.78 -20.45
N ASN A 9 -6.64 7.98 -20.02
CA ASN A 9 -6.09 9.23 -20.52
C ASN A 9 -4.65 9.40 -19.99
N PRO A 10 -3.64 9.64 -20.85
CA PRO A 10 -2.25 9.73 -20.41
C PRO A 10 -1.92 11.02 -19.63
N ALA A 11 -2.70 12.09 -19.80
CA ALA A 11 -2.44 13.40 -19.22
C ALA A 11 -3.31 13.75 -18.01
N LYS A 12 -4.42 13.03 -17.80
CA LYS A 12 -5.40 13.32 -16.76
C LYS A 12 -5.84 12.04 -16.06
N ALA A 13 -6.22 12.17 -14.80
CA ALA A 13 -6.80 11.08 -14.02
C ALA A 13 -8.25 10.79 -14.47
N VAL A 14 -8.40 10.28 -15.68
CA VAL A 14 -9.68 9.98 -16.35
C VAL A 14 -9.57 8.65 -17.07
N ILE A 15 -10.56 7.79 -16.87
CA ILE A 15 -10.72 6.52 -17.57
C ILE A 15 -12.12 6.48 -18.16
N SER A 16 -12.23 6.11 -19.43
CA SER A 16 -13.49 5.88 -20.11
C SER A 16 -13.58 4.42 -20.50
N CYS A 17 -14.71 3.78 -20.26
CA CYS A 17 -14.96 2.42 -20.72
C CYS A 17 -16.17 2.40 -21.66
N SER A 18 -15.98 1.73 -22.79
CA SER A 18 -16.99 1.58 -23.82
C SER A 18 -17.30 0.11 -24.08
N LEU A 19 -18.58 -0.21 -24.21
CA LEU A 19 -19.02 -1.53 -24.65
C LEU A 19 -19.11 -1.54 -26.18
N VAL A 20 -18.44 -2.52 -26.80
CA VAL A 20 -18.51 -2.75 -28.25
C VAL A 20 -19.37 -3.98 -28.51
N ASP A 21 -20.42 -3.80 -29.32
CA ASP A 21 -21.34 -4.87 -29.72
C ASP A 21 -20.81 -5.70 -30.91
N GLU A 22 -21.53 -6.76 -31.28
CA GLU A 22 -21.17 -7.64 -32.41
C GLU A 22 -21.17 -6.93 -33.77
N ASN A 23 -21.82 -5.77 -33.88
CA ASN A 23 -21.89 -4.97 -35.09
C ASN A 23 -20.79 -3.89 -35.14
N GLY A 24 -19.94 -3.80 -34.10
CA GLY A 24 -18.91 -2.79 -33.97
C GLY A 24 -19.41 -1.42 -33.49
N ASN A 25 -20.64 -1.35 -32.97
CA ASN A 25 -21.13 -0.12 -32.36
C ASN A 25 -20.52 0.03 -30.97
N GLU A 26 -19.96 1.21 -30.71
CA GLU A 26 -19.37 1.58 -29.44
C GLU A 26 -20.37 2.42 -28.63
N LYS A 27 -20.57 2.06 -27.36
CA LYS A 27 -21.35 2.84 -26.39
C LYS A 27 -20.50 3.07 -25.14
N GLU A 28 -20.24 4.33 -24.79
CA GLU A 28 -19.61 4.66 -23.50
C GLU A 28 -20.55 4.26 -22.37
N ILE A 29 -20.05 3.47 -21.42
CA ILE A 29 -20.85 2.90 -20.32
C ILE A 29 -20.33 3.28 -18.94
N LEU A 30 -19.09 3.75 -18.83
CA LEU A 30 -18.46 4.05 -17.56
C LEU A 30 -17.41 5.14 -17.76
N THR A 31 -17.42 6.16 -16.90
CA THR A 31 -16.35 7.13 -16.80
C THR A 31 -15.88 7.20 -15.35
N ILE A 32 -14.58 7.08 -15.12
CA ILE A 32 -13.96 7.16 -13.80
C ILE A 32 -13.01 8.36 -13.76
N THR A 33 -13.19 9.27 -12.81
CA THR A 33 -12.35 10.48 -12.67
C THR A 33 -11.87 10.67 -11.24
N LEU A 34 -10.65 11.18 -11.07
CA LEU A 34 -10.21 11.70 -9.77
C LEU A 34 -10.62 13.16 -9.66
N GLU A 35 -11.47 13.48 -8.69
CA GLU A 35 -11.87 14.85 -8.36
C GLU A 35 -11.41 15.23 -6.94
N ASP A 36 -11.74 16.45 -6.53
CA ASP A 36 -11.24 17.06 -5.29
C ASP A 36 -11.77 16.39 -4.01
N ASN A 37 -12.85 15.60 -4.11
CA ASN A 37 -13.52 14.93 -3.00
C ASN A 37 -13.63 13.41 -3.18
N GLY A 38 -12.90 12.83 -4.13
CA GLY A 38 -12.74 11.39 -4.28
C GLY A 38 -12.70 10.92 -5.72
N ILE A 39 -12.87 9.62 -5.90
CA ILE A 39 -12.96 8.98 -7.23
C ILE A 39 -14.42 8.93 -7.62
N HIS A 40 -14.78 9.63 -8.69
CA HIS A 40 -16.13 9.66 -9.22
C HIS A 40 -16.28 8.56 -10.25
N VAL A 41 -17.35 7.80 -10.11
CA VAL A 41 -17.70 6.73 -11.02
C VAL A 41 -19.07 7.02 -11.61
N HIS A 42 -19.10 7.29 -12.91
CA HIS A 42 -20.31 7.59 -13.67
C HIS A 42 -20.67 6.39 -14.54
N LYS A 43 -21.77 5.70 -14.23
CA LYS A 43 -22.29 4.58 -15.03
C LYS A 43 -23.35 5.08 -16.03
N ASN A 44 -23.11 4.87 -17.32
CA ASN A 44 -23.94 5.31 -18.44
C ASN A 44 -24.74 4.15 -19.10
N ILE A 45 -25.16 3.16 -18.31
CA ILE A 45 -25.72 1.92 -18.85
C ILE A 45 -27.22 2.06 -19.15
N GLU A 46 -28.02 2.63 -18.23
CA GLU A 46 -29.48 2.85 -18.39
C GLU A 46 -30.06 4.03 -17.57
N LYS A 47 -29.53 4.28 -16.37
CA LYS A 47 -29.75 5.49 -15.57
C LYS A 47 -28.37 6.09 -15.29
N ASP A 48 -28.31 7.42 -15.21
CA ASP A 48 -27.12 8.13 -14.79
C ASP A 48 -26.89 7.83 -13.30
N ASP A 49 -26.12 6.77 -13.04
CA ASP A 49 -25.80 6.28 -11.70
C ASP A 49 -24.39 6.76 -11.37
N HIS A 50 -24.30 7.62 -10.36
CA HIS A 50 -23.09 8.31 -9.96
C HIS A 50 -22.81 8.06 -8.49
N TYR A 51 -21.61 7.56 -8.21
CA TYR A 51 -21.14 7.37 -6.85
C TYR A 51 -19.68 7.79 -6.72
N ILE A 52 -19.31 8.11 -5.48
CA ILE A 52 -17.97 8.58 -5.14
C ILE A 52 -17.32 7.58 -4.18
N ILE A 53 -16.10 7.17 -4.49
CA ILE A 53 -15.30 6.25 -3.69
C ILE A 53 -14.16 7.04 -3.02
N PRO A 54 -13.82 6.78 -1.75
CA PRO A 54 -12.62 7.34 -1.15
C PRO A 54 -11.37 6.82 -1.88
N PRO A 55 -10.43 7.69 -2.29
CA PRO A 55 -9.14 7.26 -2.80
C PRO A 55 -8.32 6.51 -1.75
N ILE A 56 -7.42 5.65 -2.22
CA ILE A 56 -6.48 4.87 -1.42
C ILE A 56 -5.08 4.91 -2.08
N PRO A 57 -3.99 4.56 -1.35
CA PRO A 57 -2.65 4.56 -1.93
C PRO A 57 -2.48 3.65 -3.15
N GLN A 58 -3.13 2.48 -3.14
CA GLN A 58 -3.11 1.50 -4.22
C GLN A 58 -4.19 1.80 -5.28
N ILE A 59 -4.11 3.00 -5.85
CA ILE A 59 -5.14 3.55 -6.74
C ILE A 59 -5.38 2.69 -8.00
N ASP A 60 -4.36 2.03 -8.51
CA ASP A 60 -4.42 1.16 -9.68
C ASP A 60 -5.28 -0.08 -9.43
N MET A 61 -5.16 -0.68 -8.24
CA MET A 61 -5.98 -1.82 -7.84
C MET A 61 -7.44 -1.42 -7.67
N LEU A 62 -7.72 -0.33 -6.95
CA LEU A 62 -9.08 0.17 -6.76
C LEU A 62 -9.81 0.43 -8.08
N ILE A 63 -9.12 1.08 -9.03
CA ILE A 63 -9.68 1.38 -10.34
C ILE A 63 -9.94 0.10 -11.13
N ARG A 64 -9.04 -0.87 -11.07
CA ARG A 64 -9.22 -2.18 -11.70
C ARG A 64 -10.42 -2.92 -11.09
N GLU A 65 -10.59 -2.93 -9.77
CA GLU A 65 -11.74 -3.55 -9.10
C GLU A 65 -13.07 -2.95 -9.59
N VAL A 66 -13.14 -1.62 -9.76
CA VAL A 66 -14.33 -0.94 -10.30
C VAL A 66 -14.64 -1.41 -11.73
N ILE A 67 -13.62 -1.52 -12.58
CA ILE A 67 -13.76 -1.98 -13.97
C ILE A 67 -14.21 -3.45 -14.01
N GLU A 68 -13.59 -4.31 -13.20
CA GLU A 68 -13.90 -5.73 -13.12
C GLU A 68 -15.33 -5.97 -12.63
N GLN A 69 -15.78 -5.24 -11.60
CA GLN A 69 -17.16 -5.29 -11.11
C GLN A 69 -18.18 -4.96 -12.21
N ILE A 70 -17.91 -3.95 -13.03
CA ILE A 70 -18.76 -3.58 -14.17
C ILE A 70 -18.72 -4.63 -15.28
N ALA A 71 -17.54 -5.18 -15.57
CA ALA A 71 -17.39 -6.23 -16.57
C ALA A 71 -18.19 -7.49 -16.20
N GLU A 72 -18.19 -7.87 -14.91
CA GLU A 72 -19.00 -8.94 -14.36
C GLU A 72 -20.50 -8.63 -14.45
N GLU A 73 -20.93 -7.43 -14.02
CA GLU A 73 -22.34 -6.98 -14.06
C GLU A 73 -22.92 -7.09 -15.49
N LEU A 74 -22.11 -6.75 -16.49
CA LEU A 74 -22.50 -6.76 -17.91
C LEU A 74 -22.22 -8.08 -18.65
N ASN A 75 -21.69 -9.10 -17.96
CA ASN A 75 -21.28 -10.38 -18.55
C ASN A 75 -20.36 -10.20 -19.78
N VAL A 76 -19.38 -9.31 -19.67
CA VAL A 76 -18.40 -9.04 -20.72
C VAL A 76 -17.50 -10.27 -20.92
N GLN A 77 -17.22 -10.63 -22.18
CA GLN A 77 -16.38 -11.80 -22.49
C GLN A 77 -14.90 -11.48 -22.51
N THR A 78 -14.53 -10.23 -22.83
CA THR A 78 -13.13 -9.79 -22.93
C THR A 78 -13.03 -8.30 -22.61
N VAL A 79 -12.01 -7.95 -21.83
CA VAL A 79 -11.62 -6.56 -21.55
C VAL A 79 -10.36 -6.26 -22.37
N VAL A 80 -10.36 -5.14 -23.08
CA VAL A 80 -9.21 -4.66 -23.87
C VAL A 80 -8.78 -3.32 -23.31
N PHE A 81 -7.53 -3.21 -22.89
CA PHE A 81 -6.96 -1.96 -22.36
C PHE A 81 -6.29 -1.16 -23.48
N ARG A 82 -6.45 0.16 -23.43
CA ARG A 82 -5.88 1.11 -24.38
C ARG A 82 -5.27 2.30 -23.66
N TYR A 83 -4.10 2.73 -24.13
CA TYR A 83 -3.36 3.86 -23.60
C TYR A 83 -2.68 4.64 -24.75
N GLY A 84 -2.57 5.97 -24.61
CA GLY A 84 -1.98 6.85 -25.63
C GLY A 84 -2.92 7.99 -26.04
N GLU A 85 -2.49 8.84 -26.98
CA GLU A 85 -3.31 9.95 -27.49
C GLU A 85 -3.67 9.74 -28.97
N ASN A 86 -4.95 9.93 -29.31
CA ASN A 86 -5.44 10.03 -30.69
C ASN A 86 -4.91 8.94 -31.64
N SER A 87 -3.91 9.26 -32.47
CA SER A 87 -3.34 8.37 -33.48
C SER A 87 -2.35 7.34 -32.95
N ASP A 88 -1.87 7.51 -31.71
CA ASP A 88 -0.88 6.66 -31.05
C ASP A 88 -1.53 5.81 -29.94
N LEU A 89 -2.82 5.50 -30.10
CA LEU A 89 -3.56 4.59 -29.24
C LEU A 89 -3.03 3.17 -29.42
N GLU A 90 -2.38 2.64 -28.38
CA GLU A 90 -1.88 1.26 -28.35
C GLU A 90 -2.78 0.39 -27.48
N GLU A 91 -3.04 -0.84 -27.93
CA GLU A 91 -3.66 -1.87 -27.09
C GLU A 91 -2.59 -2.44 -26.15
N THR A 92 -2.90 -2.46 -24.86
CA THR A 92 -1.98 -2.89 -23.81
C THR A 92 -2.47 -4.17 -23.15
N ASP A 93 -1.53 -5.00 -22.70
CA ASP A 93 -1.86 -6.24 -21.99
C ASP A 93 -2.50 -5.99 -20.62
N ASP A 94 -2.20 -4.83 -20.01
CA ASP A 94 -2.67 -4.43 -18.68
C ASP A 94 -3.16 -2.97 -18.66
N LEU A 95 -3.91 -2.62 -17.60
CA LEU A 95 -4.31 -1.25 -17.30
C LEU A 95 -3.09 -0.37 -16.97
N ILE A 96 -2.86 0.67 -17.78
CA ILE A 96 -1.83 1.68 -17.54
C ILE A 96 -2.51 2.98 -17.12
N LEU A 97 -2.15 3.53 -15.97
CA LEU A 97 -2.68 4.80 -15.47
C LEU A 97 -1.71 5.97 -15.71
N SER A 98 -2.23 7.17 -15.93
CA SER A 98 -1.41 8.39 -15.95
C SER A 98 -0.78 8.70 -14.60
N ASP A 99 0.34 9.43 -14.60
CA ASP A 99 0.98 9.98 -13.39
C ASP A 99 0.03 10.79 -12.50
N ALA A 100 -1.00 11.42 -13.09
CA ALA A 100 -2.00 12.17 -12.35
C ALA A 100 -2.81 11.31 -11.34
N TRP A 101 -2.91 10.00 -11.58
CA TRP A 101 -3.54 9.06 -10.64
C TRP A 101 -2.65 8.80 -9.41
N TYR A 102 -1.34 9.00 -9.51
CA TYR A 102 -0.37 8.68 -8.45
C TYR A 102 0.08 9.90 -7.64
N ASP A 103 -0.64 11.01 -7.74
CA ASP A 103 -0.40 12.20 -6.92
C ASP A 103 -0.90 11.98 -5.48
N ILE A 104 -0.01 11.42 -4.63
CA ILE A 104 -0.30 11.04 -3.25
C ILE A 104 -0.91 12.20 -2.45
N GLU A 105 -0.41 13.42 -2.66
CA GLU A 105 -0.92 14.61 -1.98
C GLU A 105 -2.38 14.85 -2.33
N LYS A 106 -2.70 14.88 -3.63
CA LYS A 106 -4.09 15.04 -4.08
C LYS A 106 -4.99 13.90 -3.63
N LEU A 107 -4.53 12.66 -3.72
CA LEU A 107 -5.31 11.50 -3.28
C LEU A 107 -5.64 11.57 -1.78
N ALA A 108 -4.66 11.90 -0.94
CA ALA A 108 -4.83 12.03 0.50
C ALA A 108 -5.79 13.18 0.86
N LEU A 109 -5.63 14.33 0.20
CA LEU A 109 -6.54 15.48 0.38
C LEU A 109 -7.97 15.13 -0.04
N ALA A 110 -8.14 14.49 -1.20
CA ALA A 110 -9.44 14.04 -1.68
C ALA A 110 -10.09 13.00 -0.75
N ALA A 111 -9.31 12.05 -0.22
CA ALA A 111 -9.78 11.10 0.79
C ALA A 111 -10.23 11.77 2.08
N SER A 112 -9.48 12.76 2.58
CA SER A 112 -9.85 13.50 3.78
C SER A 112 -11.13 14.32 3.59
N LYS A 113 -11.32 14.93 2.41
CA LYS A 113 -12.55 15.64 2.04
C LYS A 113 -13.73 14.68 1.90
N HIS A 114 -13.52 13.53 1.27
CA HIS A 114 -14.52 12.47 1.20
C HIS A 114 -14.98 12.05 2.60
N ALA A 115 -14.03 11.81 3.52
CA ALA A 115 -14.33 11.44 4.90
C ALA A 115 -15.16 12.52 5.61
N ALA A 116 -14.84 13.80 5.40
CA ALA A 116 -15.59 14.91 5.99
C ALA A 116 -17.02 15.03 5.42
N LEU A 117 -17.23 14.78 4.12
CA LEU A 117 -18.53 14.88 3.45
C LEU A 117 -19.45 13.68 3.69
N ALA A 118 -18.89 12.47 3.73
CA ALA A 118 -19.66 11.23 3.76
C ALA A 118 -20.29 10.91 5.13
N ASN A 119 -20.03 11.71 6.17
CA ASN A 119 -20.48 11.45 7.53
C ASN A 119 -21.62 12.37 7.96
N ASP A 120 -22.66 11.77 8.54
CA ASP A 120 -23.81 12.50 9.06
C ASP A 120 -23.61 12.87 10.54
N VAL A 121 -22.77 13.89 10.78
CA VAL A 121 -22.50 14.39 12.14
C VAL A 121 -23.13 15.76 12.35
N GLU A 122 -23.94 15.95 13.39
CA GLU A 122 -24.52 17.24 13.75
C GLU A 122 -23.48 18.15 14.45
N SER A 123 -22.64 18.82 13.66
CA SER A 123 -21.74 19.87 14.13
C SER A 123 -21.59 20.97 13.09
N LYS A 124 -21.29 22.20 13.54
CA LYS A 124 -21.04 23.34 12.65
C LYS A 124 -19.79 23.15 11.77
N VAL A 125 -18.76 22.55 12.34
CA VAL A 125 -17.48 22.29 11.66
C VAL A 125 -17.15 20.81 11.75
N ILE A 126 -16.82 20.20 10.62
CA ILE A 126 -16.40 18.81 10.53
C ILE A 126 -14.93 18.80 10.08
N ILE A 127 -14.10 18.06 10.79
CA ILE A 127 -12.70 17.80 10.41
C ILE A 127 -12.63 16.34 9.99
N GLY A 128 -12.50 16.09 8.68
CA GLY A 128 -12.20 14.74 8.17
C GLY A 128 -10.70 14.54 8.16
N ILE A 129 -10.20 13.69 9.05
CA ILE A 129 -8.79 13.30 9.12
C ILE A 129 -8.65 11.91 8.51
N VAL A 130 -7.68 11.77 7.60
CA VAL A 130 -7.30 10.50 7.00
C VAL A 130 -5.83 10.23 7.27
N LYS A 131 -5.52 9.10 7.89
CA LYS A 131 -4.19 8.49 7.81
C LYS A 131 -4.10 7.77 6.48
N PHE A 132 -3.60 8.45 5.45
CA PHE A 132 -3.62 7.96 4.07
C PHE A 132 -2.58 6.87 3.83
N SER A 133 -1.44 6.96 4.52
CA SER A 133 -0.47 5.88 4.65
C SER A 133 0.20 5.99 6.02
N ASN A 134 1.20 5.16 6.30
CA ASN A 134 1.91 5.22 7.58
C ASN A 134 2.54 6.59 7.90
N PHE A 135 2.84 7.39 6.88
CA PHE A 135 3.51 8.68 7.05
C PHE A 135 2.71 9.84 6.47
N ILE A 136 1.71 9.54 5.64
CA ILE A 136 0.88 10.56 5.03
C ILE A 136 -0.41 10.68 5.82
N TYR A 137 -0.64 11.88 6.32
CA TYR A 137 -1.89 12.29 6.91
C TYR A 137 -2.48 13.44 6.09
N ALA A 138 -3.79 13.46 5.99
CA ALA A 138 -4.50 14.57 5.41
C ALA A 138 -5.69 14.94 6.27
N ALA A 139 -6.03 16.22 6.33
CA ALA A 139 -7.23 16.70 6.98
C ALA A 139 -7.95 17.70 6.09
N THR A 140 -9.28 17.60 6.05
CA THR A 140 -10.13 18.63 5.45
C THR A 140 -11.08 19.15 6.50
N VAL A 141 -11.08 20.48 6.69
CA VAL A 141 -12.00 21.18 7.59
C VAL A 141 -13.14 21.74 6.77
N LEU A 142 -14.36 21.28 7.00
CA LEU A 142 -15.58 21.71 6.32
C LEU A 142 -16.50 22.48 7.27
N ARG A 143 -17.20 23.48 6.74
CA ARG A 143 -18.41 23.98 7.37
C ARG A 143 -19.60 23.17 6.85
N LYS A 144 -20.40 22.61 7.76
CA LYS A 144 -21.52 21.71 7.36
C LYS A 144 -22.60 22.43 6.54
N GLU A 145 -22.78 23.73 6.74
CA GLU A 145 -23.85 24.52 6.11
C GLU A 145 -23.67 24.72 4.59
N ASP A 146 -22.44 24.83 4.11
CA ASP A 146 -22.13 25.13 2.70
C ASP A 146 -21.30 24.04 2.01
N THR A 147 -20.85 23.02 2.74
CA THR A 147 -19.99 21.91 2.25
C THR A 147 -18.66 22.37 1.64
N PHE A 148 -18.27 23.63 1.87
CA PHE A 148 -17.02 24.18 1.37
C PHE A 148 -15.86 23.88 2.33
N PRO A 149 -14.69 23.44 1.81
CA PRO A 149 -13.47 23.35 2.60
C PRO A 149 -13.05 24.75 3.05
N LEU A 150 -12.89 24.92 4.36
CA LEU A 150 -12.29 26.12 4.95
C LEU A 150 -10.77 26.08 4.78
N LEU A 151 -10.20 24.90 4.99
CA LEU A 151 -8.79 24.61 4.76
C LEU A 151 -8.60 23.11 4.58
N GLN A 152 -7.51 22.76 3.91
CA GLN A 152 -7.02 21.39 3.84
C GLN A 152 -5.57 21.35 4.29
N ILE A 153 -5.18 20.26 4.93
CA ILE A 153 -3.84 20.07 5.47
C ILE A 153 -3.34 18.74 4.95
N PHE A 154 -2.15 18.75 4.39
CA PHE A 154 -1.40 17.56 4.06
C PHE A 154 -0.17 17.52 4.97
N MET A 155 0.09 16.38 5.59
CA MET A 155 1.28 16.16 6.39
C MET A 155 1.99 14.90 5.89
N ASP A 156 3.26 15.06 5.56
CA ASP A 156 4.21 13.97 5.38
C ASP A 156 5.13 13.92 6.59
N SER A 157 4.88 12.97 7.50
CA SER A 157 5.64 12.82 8.73
C SER A 157 7.05 12.28 8.48
N SER A 158 7.35 11.70 7.32
CA SER A 158 8.71 11.24 6.97
C SER A 158 9.66 12.43 6.83
N ASN A 159 9.19 13.54 6.25
CA ASN A 159 9.97 14.77 6.10
C ASN A 159 9.60 15.84 7.13
N ASN A 160 8.64 15.54 8.03
CA ASN A 160 7.98 16.50 8.92
C ASN A 160 7.43 17.71 8.15
N GLU A 161 6.97 17.48 6.92
CA GLU A 161 6.46 18.51 6.03
C GLU A 161 4.95 18.66 6.23
N ILE A 162 4.49 19.90 6.39
CA ILE A 162 3.07 20.23 6.51
C ILE A 162 2.75 21.29 5.48
N LYS A 163 1.79 20.99 4.62
CA LYS A 163 1.25 21.92 3.64
C LYS A 163 -0.19 22.25 3.99
N ILE A 164 -0.50 23.54 4.02
CA ILE A 164 -1.82 24.06 4.32
C ILE A 164 -2.36 24.75 3.07
N TYR A 165 -3.55 24.33 2.66
CA TYR A 165 -4.28 24.83 1.51
C TYR A 165 -5.50 25.60 1.99
N ASN A 166 -5.81 26.69 1.29
CA ASN A 166 -7.02 27.46 1.54
C ASN A 166 -8.25 26.83 0.86
N GLU A 167 -9.38 27.53 0.99
CA GLU A 167 -10.69 27.16 0.45
C GLU A 167 -10.75 26.91 -1.08
N ILE A 168 -9.81 27.47 -1.85
CA ILE A 168 -9.73 27.29 -3.31
C ILE A 168 -8.62 26.31 -3.73
N GLY A 169 -8.04 25.56 -2.77
CA GLY A 169 -7.00 24.57 -3.03
C GLY A 169 -5.63 25.18 -3.34
N GLN A 170 -5.41 26.46 -3.01
CA GLN A 170 -4.09 27.09 -3.15
C GLN A 170 -3.27 26.86 -1.89
N LEU A 171 -2.01 26.43 -2.08
CA LEU A 171 -1.02 26.34 -1.01
C LEU A 171 -0.79 27.73 -0.41
N VAL A 172 -1.12 27.90 0.85
CA VAL A 172 -0.93 29.16 1.59
C VAL A 172 0.28 29.09 2.51
N GLU A 173 0.58 27.92 3.06
CA GLU A 173 1.71 27.73 3.95
C GLU A 173 2.35 26.36 3.76
N GLU A 174 3.68 26.33 3.82
CA GLU A 174 4.49 25.12 3.85
C GLU A 174 5.43 25.24 5.06
N ARG A 175 5.40 24.24 5.94
CA ARG A 175 6.15 24.23 7.19
C ARG A 175 6.93 22.92 7.30
N ARG A 176 8.05 22.98 8.02
CA ARG A 176 8.79 21.79 8.47
C ARG A 176 8.74 21.72 9.99
N GLU A 177 7.78 20.98 10.51
CA GLU A 177 7.45 20.91 11.93
C GLU A 177 7.09 19.49 12.33
N LYS A 178 7.63 19.03 13.46
CA LYS A 178 7.32 17.70 13.99
C LYS A 178 6.02 17.75 14.79
N VAL A 179 4.98 17.15 14.23
CA VAL A 179 3.67 17.02 14.88
C VAL A 179 3.56 15.64 15.52
N GLN A 180 3.33 15.61 16.84
CA GLN A 180 3.17 14.36 17.60
C GLN A 180 1.75 13.81 17.51
N ASP A 181 0.76 14.70 17.56
CA ASP A 181 -0.66 14.38 17.43
C ASP A 181 -1.25 15.24 16.32
N PHE A 182 -1.54 14.61 15.18
CA PHE A 182 -2.08 15.29 14.02
C PHE A 182 -3.50 15.79 14.24
N GLU A 183 -4.31 15.08 15.05
CA GLU A 183 -5.67 15.51 15.36
C GLU A 183 -5.67 16.76 16.23
N GLU A 184 -4.87 16.79 17.30
CA GLU A 184 -4.71 17.98 18.14
C GLU A 184 -4.16 19.17 17.35
N TYR A 185 -3.19 18.92 16.46
CA TYR A 185 -2.65 19.94 15.58
C TYR A 185 -3.74 20.58 14.71
N VAL A 186 -4.53 19.77 13.99
CA VAL A 186 -5.58 20.27 13.12
C VAL A 186 -6.66 21.00 13.94
N LYS A 187 -7.06 20.47 15.10
CA LYS A 187 -7.99 21.16 16.01
C LYS A 187 -7.47 22.53 16.44
N SER A 188 -6.16 22.67 16.71
CA SER A 188 -5.56 23.94 17.13
C SER A 188 -5.65 25.03 16.07
N LEU A 189 -5.78 24.66 14.79
CA LEU A 189 -5.93 25.58 13.66
C LEU A 189 -7.39 26.04 13.46
N VAL A 190 -8.36 25.41 14.14
CA VAL A 190 -9.79 25.70 13.99
C VAL A 190 -10.29 26.53 15.17
N ASN A 191 -10.71 27.76 14.88
CA ASN A 191 -11.32 28.66 15.87
C ASN A 191 -12.83 28.38 16.05
N SER A 192 -13.22 27.16 16.42
CA SER A 192 -14.62 26.78 16.72
C SER A 192 -14.68 25.89 17.95
N SER A 193 -15.65 26.13 18.82
CA SER A 193 -15.94 25.26 19.97
C SER A 193 -16.89 24.11 19.64
N ASP A 194 -17.53 24.15 18.46
CA ASP A 194 -18.42 23.13 17.93
C ASP A 194 -17.75 22.50 16.72
N VAL A 195 -16.96 21.46 16.99
CA VAL A 195 -16.13 20.73 16.04
C VAL A 195 -16.35 19.24 16.24
N ALA A 196 -16.70 18.54 15.17
CA ALA A 196 -16.66 17.10 15.10
C ALA A 196 -15.41 16.64 14.33
N VAL A 197 -14.71 15.64 14.86
CA VAL A 197 -13.64 14.97 14.11
C VAL A 197 -14.14 13.64 13.62
N VAL A 198 -13.95 13.42 12.33
CA VAL A 198 -14.15 12.14 11.66
C VAL A 198 -12.77 11.64 11.30
N TYR A 199 -12.31 10.61 11.98
CA TYR A 199 -11.04 9.96 11.67
C TYR A 199 -11.29 8.70 10.85
N LYS A 200 -10.58 8.57 9.73
CA LYS A 200 -10.51 7.34 8.93
C LYS A 200 -9.04 6.97 8.72
N GLU A 201 -8.74 5.68 8.75
CA GLU A 201 -7.46 5.20 8.24
C GLU A 201 -7.72 4.70 6.83
N SER A 202 -6.95 5.20 5.86
CA SER A 202 -6.91 4.55 4.56
C SER A 202 -6.27 3.20 4.82
N LEU A 203 -7.07 2.16 4.63
CA LEU A 203 -6.58 0.80 4.68
C LEU A 203 -5.55 0.72 3.56
N ASP A 204 -4.27 0.44 3.86
CA ASP A 204 -3.45 -0.33 2.93
C ASP A 204 -4.37 -1.47 2.52
N GLU A 205 -4.76 -1.56 1.23
CA GLU A 205 -5.80 -2.50 0.81
C GLU A 205 -5.57 -3.82 1.50
N ILE A 206 -6.57 -4.26 2.28
CA ILE A 206 -6.57 -5.60 2.86
C ILE A 206 -6.35 -6.51 1.66
N PRO A 207 -5.21 -7.22 1.57
CA PRO A 207 -4.92 -8.13 0.49
C PRO A 207 -6.18 -8.88 0.07
N SER A 208 -6.63 -8.70 -1.18
CA SER A 208 -7.78 -9.44 -1.71
C SER A 208 -7.30 -10.78 -2.25
N PRO A 209 -7.89 -11.92 -1.84
CA PRO A 209 -7.46 -13.21 -2.34
C PRO A 209 -7.76 -13.35 -3.82
N LYS A 210 -6.91 -14.08 -4.53
CA LYS A 210 -7.26 -14.64 -5.83
C LYS A 210 -8.09 -15.91 -5.62
N GLU A 211 -9.30 -15.94 -6.15
CA GLU A 211 -10.13 -17.15 -6.16
C GLU A 211 -9.67 -18.07 -7.29
N ILE A 212 -9.33 -19.32 -6.97
CA ILE A 212 -8.81 -20.30 -7.92
C ILE A 212 -9.57 -21.60 -7.74
N THR A 213 -10.17 -22.08 -8.83
CA THR A 213 -10.84 -23.38 -8.87
C THR A 213 -9.90 -24.41 -9.48
N THR A 214 -9.61 -25.48 -8.74
CA THR A 214 -8.76 -26.60 -9.16
C THR A 214 -9.54 -27.91 -9.10
N ASP A 215 -8.96 -29.00 -9.61
CA ASP A 215 -9.55 -30.35 -9.48
C ASP A 215 -9.79 -30.77 -8.01
N ASN A 216 -9.08 -30.14 -7.07
CA ASN A 216 -9.13 -30.46 -5.64
C ASN A 216 -10.14 -29.59 -4.87
N GLY A 217 -10.69 -28.55 -5.49
CA GLY A 217 -11.59 -27.60 -4.84
C GLY A 217 -11.30 -26.15 -5.19
N ARG A 218 -12.07 -25.26 -4.55
CA ARG A 218 -11.92 -23.81 -4.64
C ARG A 218 -11.00 -23.32 -3.52
N TYR A 219 -10.02 -22.49 -3.87
CA TYR A 219 -9.10 -21.89 -2.94
C TYR A 219 -9.07 -20.37 -3.09
N TYR A 220 -8.87 -19.67 -1.98
CA TYR A 220 -8.57 -18.25 -1.87
C TYR A 220 -7.08 -18.12 -1.53
N VAL A 221 -6.32 -17.52 -2.43
CA VAL A 221 -4.86 -17.56 -2.36
C VAL A 221 -4.24 -16.18 -2.55
N GLY A 222 -3.20 -15.92 -1.75
CA GLY A 222 -2.46 -14.67 -1.78
C GLY A 222 -1.16 -14.79 -1.02
N VAL A 223 -0.21 -13.90 -1.33
CA VAL A 223 1.09 -13.89 -0.67
C VAL A 223 1.35 -12.50 -0.13
N VAL A 224 1.50 -12.38 1.19
CA VAL A 224 1.80 -11.10 1.85
C VAL A 224 3.29 -11.08 2.21
N PHE A 225 4.01 -10.07 1.74
CA PHE A 225 5.39 -9.80 2.14
C PHE A 225 5.46 -8.80 3.29
N LYS A 226 6.28 -9.12 4.29
CA LYS A 226 6.72 -8.23 5.36
C LYS A 226 8.23 -8.36 5.51
N TYR A 227 8.83 -7.48 6.29
CA TYR A 227 10.28 -7.34 6.39
C TYR A 227 10.69 -7.20 7.85
N PHE A 228 11.89 -7.68 8.18
CA PHE A 228 12.61 -7.26 9.38
C PHE A 228 13.79 -6.39 8.98
N MET A 229 14.07 -5.37 9.77
CA MET A 229 15.17 -4.46 9.52
C MET A 229 16.12 -4.39 10.72
N GLY A 230 17.40 -4.20 10.42
CA GLY A 230 18.42 -3.95 11.43
C GLY A 230 19.55 -3.07 10.92
N PHE A 231 20.22 -2.40 11.85
CA PHE A 231 21.28 -1.45 11.58
C PHE A 231 22.61 -1.99 12.08
N PHE A 232 23.46 -2.36 11.13
CA PHE A 232 24.72 -3.03 11.39
C PHE A 232 25.89 -2.02 11.34
N PRO A 233 26.51 -1.68 12.48
CA PRO A 233 27.71 -0.85 12.49
C PRO A 233 28.88 -1.62 11.87
N SER A 234 29.62 -0.97 10.97
CA SER A 234 30.67 -1.56 10.16
C SER A 234 31.91 -0.67 10.17
N SER A 235 33.09 -1.29 10.20
CA SER A 235 34.37 -0.59 10.08
C SER A 235 34.81 -0.36 8.62
N SER A 236 34.01 -0.78 7.63
CA SER A 236 34.30 -0.53 6.22
C SER A 236 33.05 -0.48 5.34
N ILE A 237 33.11 0.35 4.28
CA ILE A 237 32.09 0.48 3.23
C ILE A 237 31.81 -0.87 2.53
N LYS A 238 32.84 -1.73 2.39
CA LYS A 238 32.69 -3.06 1.80
C LYS A 238 31.80 -3.96 2.65
N GLU A 239 31.93 -3.90 3.97
CA GLU A 239 31.05 -4.65 4.85
C GLU A 239 29.62 -4.12 4.73
N VAL A 240 29.42 -2.81 4.69
CA VAL A 240 28.07 -2.24 4.57
C VAL A 240 27.37 -2.68 3.28
N SER A 241 28.09 -2.72 2.16
CA SER A 241 27.51 -3.04 0.85
C SER A 241 27.30 -4.53 0.57
N SER A 242 27.94 -5.44 1.32
CA SER A 242 27.96 -6.87 0.94
C SER A 242 27.76 -7.86 2.08
N LYS A 243 28.02 -7.48 3.34
CA LYS A 243 27.98 -8.42 4.46
C LYS A 243 26.56 -8.86 4.75
N ARG A 244 26.29 -10.17 4.72
CA ARG A 244 25.00 -10.76 5.07
C ARG A 244 24.99 -11.23 6.52
N ILE A 245 23.83 -11.15 7.18
CA ILE A 245 23.65 -11.63 8.55
C ILE A 245 22.75 -12.86 8.52
N TYR A 246 23.30 -14.03 8.85
CA TYR A 246 22.56 -15.28 8.74
C TYR A 246 21.49 -15.42 9.83
N VAL A 247 20.30 -15.87 9.42
CA VAL A 247 19.23 -16.22 10.36
C VAL A 247 19.50 -17.61 10.94
N ARG A 248 19.75 -17.67 12.24
CA ARG A 248 19.97 -18.91 12.99
C ARG A 248 18.65 -19.59 13.29
N ASN A 249 18.65 -20.92 13.24
CA ASN A 249 17.51 -21.74 13.64
C ASN A 249 16.17 -21.32 12.99
N LYS A 250 16.22 -21.01 11.70
CA LYS A 250 15.10 -20.52 10.87
C LYS A 250 13.78 -21.27 11.10
N SER A 251 13.83 -22.61 11.23
CA SER A 251 12.64 -23.43 11.48
C SER A 251 11.93 -23.05 12.79
N LYS A 252 12.69 -22.81 13.88
CA LYS A 252 12.11 -22.34 15.15
C LYS A 252 11.57 -20.92 15.03
N PHE A 253 12.28 -20.04 14.33
CA PHE A 253 11.82 -18.66 14.16
C PHE A 253 10.53 -18.58 13.34
N VAL A 254 10.43 -19.35 12.25
CA VAL A 254 9.20 -19.50 11.47
C VAL A 254 8.04 -20.09 12.29
N LYS A 255 8.30 -21.09 13.15
CA LYS A 255 7.28 -21.61 14.08
C LYS A 255 6.81 -20.55 15.08
N LEU A 256 7.73 -19.73 15.59
CA LEU A 256 7.42 -18.65 16.51
C LEU A 256 6.59 -17.56 15.82
N LEU A 257 6.96 -17.13 14.61
CA LEU A 257 6.18 -16.15 13.84
C LEU A 257 4.74 -16.62 13.63
N ARG A 258 4.53 -17.88 13.23
CA ARG A 258 3.18 -18.44 13.14
C ARG A 258 2.44 -18.40 14.47
N ALA A 259 3.08 -18.77 15.57
CA ALA A 259 2.45 -18.79 16.88
C ALA A 259 2.06 -17.38 17.37
N LEU A 260 2.94 -16.39 17.18
CA LEU A 260 2.71 -15.00 17.58
C LEU A 260 1.60 -14.32 16.79
N LEU A 261 1.44 -14.71 15.52
CA LEU A 261 0.42 -14.20 14.61
C LEU A 261 -0.82 -15.09 14.59
N TYR A 262 -0.90 -16.12 15.43
CA TYR A 262 -2.00 -17.10 15.45
C TYR A 262 -2.32 -17.70 14.07
N LEU A 263 -1.30 -18.07 13.30
CA LEU A 263 -1.46 -18.62 11.95
C LEU A 263 -1.42 -20.14 11.98
N ASP A 264 -2.41 -20.76 11.35
CA ASP A 264 -2.41 -22.21 11.16
C ASP A 264 -1.35 -22.61 10.14
N LYS A 265 -0.69 -23.72 10.41
CA LYS A 265 0.33 -24.24 9.50
C LYS A 265 -0.36 -24.81 8.25
N LEU A 266 0.09 -24.39 7.08
CA LEU A 266 -0.38 -24.93 5.80
C LEU A 266 -0.43 -26.47 5.80
N SER A 267 -1.63 -27.00 5.56
CA SER A 267 -1.96 -28.41 5.37
C SER A 267 -2.78 -28.61 4.09
N ASP A 268 -3.34 -29.81 3.89
CA ASP A 268 -4.22 -30.09 2.75
C ASP A 268 -5.52 -29.26 2.81
N ASP A 269 -5.98 -28.92 4.01
CA ASP A 269 -7.20 -28.12 4.28
C ASP A 269 -6.94 -26.59 4.22
N GLY A 270 -5.72 -26.18 3.87
CA GLY A 270 -5.30 -24.77 3.85
C GLY A 270 -4.48 -24.33 5.07
N GLY A 271 -4.32 -23.02 5.23
CA GLY A 271 -3.48 -22.37 6.24
C GLY A 271 -2.38 -21.51 5.63
N VAL A 272 -1.36 -21.22 6.43
CA VAL A 272 -0.28 -20.29 6.08
C VAL A 272 1.09 -20.97 6.14
N GLU A 273 1.87 -20.84 5.06
CA GLU A 273 3.29 -21.16 5.05
C GLU A 273 4.13 -19.88 5.15
N VAL A 274 5.14 -19.89 6.02
CA VAL A 274 5.96 -18.70 6.28
C VAL A 274 7.36 -18.94 5.72
N LEU A 275 7.70 -18.20 4.68
CA LEU A 275 8.96 -18.26 3.97
C LEU A 275 9.83 -17.06 4.34
N LEU A 276 10.78 -17.29 5.23
CA LEU A 276 11.80 -16.31 5.59
C LEU A 276 13.01 -16.40 4.64
N SER A 277 13.73 -15.31 4.38
CA SER A 277 15.09 -15.43 3.81
C SER A 277 16.05 -16.16 4.78
N SER A 278 17.14 -16.72 4.26
CA SER A 278 18.15 -17.38 5.10
C SER A 278 19.15 -16.40 5.71
N SER A 279 19.18 -15.16 5.22
CA SER A 279 20.05 -14.11 5.71
C SER A 279 19.40 -12.76 5.54
N ALA A 280 19.67 -11.84 6.46
CA ALA A 280 19.47 -10.42 6.22
C ALA A 280 20.49 -9.93 5.18
N VAL A 281 19.98 -9.19 4.21
CA VAL A 281 20.76 -8.69 3.07
C VAL A 281 20.75 -7.16 3.06
N PRO A 282 21.76 -6.54 2.43
CA PRO A 282 21.68 -5.12 2.11
C PRO A 282 20.47 -4.79 1.21
N LEU A 283 20.04 -3.54 1.21
CA LEU A 283 18.90 -3.04 0.44
C LEU A 283 18.88 -3.48 -1.03
N ASN A 284 20.01 -3.31 -1.72
CA ASN A 284 20.16 -3.63 -3.14
C ASN A 284 20.09 -5.13 -3.48
N ASP A 285 20.17 -5.99 -2.46
CA ASP A 285 20.03 -7.45 -2.62
C ASP A 285 18.62 -7.94 -2.25
N ILE A 286 17.72 -7.08 -1.74
CA ILE A 286 16.32 -7.42 -1.46
C ILE A 286 15.61 -8.01 -2.69
N PRO A 287 15.70 -7.41 -3.90
CA PRO A 287 15.00 -7.92 -5.08
C PRO A 287 15.35 -9.39 -5.37
N LYS A 288 16.64 -9.72 -5.31
CA LYS A 288 17.14 -11.09 -5.52
C LYS A 288 16.64 -12.07 -4.45
N GLU A 289 16.48 -11.62 -3.21
CA GLU A 289 15.96 -12.48 -2.14
C GLU A 289 14.43 -12.64 -2.24
N VAL A 290 13.71 -11.60 -2.67
CA VAL A 290 12.28 -11.67 -2.99
C VAL A 290 12.05 -12.68 -4.12
N ASP A 291 12.80 -12.61 -5.22
CA ASP A 291 12.69 -13.56 -6.34
C ASP A 291 12.96 -15.01 -5.90
N LYS A 292 13.96 -15.22 -5.02
CA LYS A 292 14.22 -16.55 -4.45
C LYS A 292 13.08 -17.06 -3.58
N ILE A 293 12.34 -16.17 -2.92
CA ILE A 293 11.16 -16.52 -2.14
C ILE A 293 9.99 -16.80 -3.08
N LYS A 294 9.72 -15.96 -4.09
CA LYS A 294 8.73 -16.20 -5.14
C LYS A 294 8.92 -17.58 -5.79
N GLY A 295 10.14 -17.94 -6.18
CA GLY A 295 10.43 -19.28 -6.72
C GLY A 295 10.24 -20.45 -5.73
N LYS A 296 10.12 -20.20 -4.41
CA LYS A 296 9.68 -21.20 -3.42
C LYS A 296 8.17 -21.21 -3.25
N VAL A 297 7.53 -20.04 -3.34
CA VAL A 297 6.07 -19.89 -3.40
C VAL A 297 5.54 -20.72 -4.57
N ASP A 298 6.09 -20.56 -5.77
CA ASP A 298 5.68 -21.30 -6.97
C ASP A 298 5.76 -22.82 -6.78
N LYS A 299 6.77 -23.30 -6.04
CA LYS A 299 6.90 -24.74 -5.70
C LYS A 299 5.85 -25.22 -4.71
N ILE A 300 5.39 -24.35 -3.81
CA ILE A 300 4.31 -24.66 -2.87
C ILE A 300 2.99 -24.66 -3.63
N LEU A 301 2.70 -23.59 -4.37
CA LEU A 301 1.48 -23.43 -5.16
C LEU A 301 1.33 -24.50 -6.25
N GLY A 302 2.43 -24.92 -6.87
CA GLY A 302 2.43 -26.01 -7.84
C GLY A 302 1.92 -27.34 -7.28
N LYS A 303 2.04 -27.59 -5.96
CA LYS A 303 1.43 -28.79 -5.33
C LYS A 303 -0.10 -28.73 -5.33
N TYR A 304 -0.66 -27.53 -5.30
CA TYR A 304 -2.09 -27.25 -5.37
C TYR A 304 -2.56 -26.98 -6.82
N LYS A 305 -1.68 -27.15 -7.83
CA LYS A 305 -1.93 -26.80 -9.24
C LYS A 305 -2.31 -25.33 -9.45
N ILE A 306 -1.83 -24.46 -8.57
CA ILE A 306 -2.03 -23.01 -8.65
C ILE A 306 -0.87 -22.40 -9.43
N THR A 307 -1.20 -21.63 -10.47
CA THR A 307 -0.21 -21.05 -11.39
C THR A 307 -0.15 -19.54 -11.36
N ASP A 308 -1.10 -18.91 -10.69
CA ASP A 308 -1.27 -17.46 -10.69
C ASP A 308 -1.73 -17.02 -9.28
N VAL A 309 -1.11 -15.98 -8.73
CA VAL A 309 -1.33 -15.52 -7.36
C VAL A 309 -1.00 -14.03 -7.22
N ASN A 310 -1.73 -13.34 -6.36
CA ASN A 310 -1.46 -11.96 -6.02
C ASN A 310 -0.35 -11.86 -4.95
N TYR A 311 0.63 -10.99 -5.21
CA TYR A 311 1.72 -10.67 -4.30
C TYR A 311 1.51 -9.28 -3.71
N PHE A 312 1.40 -9.19 -2.39
CA PHE A 312 1.18 -7.96 -1.63
C PHE A 312 2.42 -7.61 -0.80
N GLY A 313 2.60 -6.32 -0.47
CA GLY A 313 3.76 -5.85 0.30
C GLY A 313 5.08 -5.90 -0.48
N ILE A 314 5.00 -5.97 -1.82
CA ILE A 314 6.13 -5.79 -2.73
C ILE A 314 5.72 -4.70 -3.71
N ASN A 315 6.24 -3.49 -3.53
CA ASN A 315 6.09 -2.45 -4.53
C ASN A 315 7.20 -2.61 -5.58
N ASP A 316 6.85 -3.09 -6.77
CA ASP A 316 7.82 -3.40 -7.83
C ASP A 316 8.60 -2.15 -8.29
N THR A 317 8.02 -0.96 -8.18
CA THR A 317 8.70 0.32 -8.47
C THR A 317 9.79 0.60 -7.43
N LEU A 318 9.44 0.52 -6.14
CA LEU A 318 10.41 0.67 -5.05
C LEU A 318 11.52 -0.39 -5.09
N ILE A 319 11.17 -1.64 -5.39
CA ILE A 319 12.12 -2.75 -5.51
C ILE A 319 13.12 -2.50 -6.65
N LYS A 320 12.69 -1.92 -7.78
CA LYS A 320 13.59 -1.52 -8.88
C LYS A 320 14.52 -0.38 -8.48
N GLU A 321 14.05 0.60 -7.72
CA GLU A 321 14.90 1.69 -7.21
C GLU A 321 16.00 1.17 -6.27
N LEU A 322 15.68 0.19 -5.43
CA LEU A 322 16.64 -0.46 -4.54
C LEU A 322 17.82 -1.12 -5.28
N VAL A 323 17.63 -1.61 -6.50
CA VAL A 323 18.73 -2.19 -7.30
C VAL A 323 19.81 -1.15 -7.59
N ASN A 324 19.39 0.09 -7.86
CA ASN A 324 20.28 1.20 -8.20
C ASN A 324 20.81 1.95 -6.98
N TYR A 325 20.27 1.63 -5.80
CA TYR A 325 20.68 2.25 -4.55
C TYR A 325 22.19 2.00 -4.29
N LYS A 326 22.94 3.09 -4.29
CA LYS A 326 24.33 3.13 -3.86
C LYS A 326 24.37 3.92 -2.56
N PRO A 327 24.69 3.27 -1.44
CA PRO A 327 24.83 4.00 -0.20
C PRO A 327 25.93 5.05 -0.34
N GLN A 328 25.61 6.31 -0.04
CA GLN A 328 26.59 7.40 0.02
C GLN A 328 27.00 7.55 1.49
N PHE A 329 28.25 7.23 1.82
CA PHE A 329 28.76 7.38 3.18
C PHE A 329 29.72 8.57 3.25
N GLY A 330 29.55 9.40 4.29
CA GLY A 330 30.53 10.43 4.68
C GLY A 330 31.82 9.81 5.24
N GLU A 331 32.88 10.61 5.37
CA GLU A 331 34.13 10.20 6.01
C GLU A 331 33.95 10.14 7.54
N GLY A 332 34.12 8.96 8.14
CA GLY A 332 34.04 8.73 9.59
C GLY A 332 34.51 7.34 10.01
N ASP A 333 34.70 7.11 11.32
CA ASP A 333 35.30 5.88 11.86
C ASP A 333 34.36 4.65 11.88
N VAL A 334 33.04 4.84 11.79
CA VAL A 334 32.03 3.76 11.81
C VAL A 334 30.92 4.04 10.80
N TYR A 335 30.71 3.09 9.88
CA TYR A 335 29.64 3.14 8.87
C TYR A 335 28.41 2.36 9.34
N LEU A 336 27.21 2.95 9.27
CA LEU A 336 25.97 2.25 9.61
C LEU A 336 25.32 1.63 8.36
N GLY A 337 25.23 0.31 8.32
CA GLY A 337 24.67 -0.43 7.20
C GLY A 337 23.32 -1.06 7.51
N MET A 338 22.31 -0.81 6.69
CA MET A 338 21.00 -1.43 6.89
C MET A 338 20.95 -2.86 6.34
N ARG A 339 20.24 -3.73 7.07
CA ARG A 339 20.00 -5.13 6.72
C ARG A 339 18.54 -5.47 6.80
N VAL A 340 18.03 -6.06 5.75
CA VAL A 340 16.62 -6.39 5.62
C VAL A 340 16.45 -7.90 5.41
N ILE A 341 15.46 -8.49 6.07
CA ILE A 341 15.06 -9.87 5.90
C ILE A 341 13.64 -9.89 5.34
N PRO A 342 13.46 -10.23 4.06
CA PRO A 342 12.14 -10.49 3.51
C PRO A 342 11.51 -11.74 4.13
N VAL A 343 10.21 -11.63 4.43
CA VAL A 343 9.35 -12.69 4.95
C VAL A 343 8.10 -12.74 4.08
N ALA A 344 7.79 -13.89 3.50
CA ALA A 344 6.53 -14.09 2.78
C ALA A 344 5.60 -15.01 3.58
N PHE A 345 4.33 -14.62 3.64
CA PHE A 345 3.23 -15.41 4.18
C PHE A 345 2.39 -15.89 3.00
N VAL A 346 2.49 -17.18 2.67
CA VAL A 346 1.71 -17.82 1.61
C VAL A 346 0.42 -18.32 2.25
N ILE A 347 -0.71 -17.70 1.91
CA ILE A 347 -2.02 -17.97 2.48
C ILE A 347 -2.82 -18.75 1.44
N ILE A 348 -3.34 -19.92 1.83
CA ILE A 348 -4.22 -20.75 1.01
C ILE A 348 -5.38 -21.18 1.90
N THR A 349 -6.62 -20.83 1.56
CA THR A 349 -7.79 -21.23 2.33
C THR A 349 -8.92 -21.68 1.42
N GLU A 350 -9.86 -22.47 1.93
CA GLU A 350 -11.05 -22.88 1.17
C GLU A 350 -12.18 -21.83 1.22
N ASN A 351 -12.12 -20.90 2.18
CA ASN A 351 -13.09 -19.83 2.33
C ASN A 351 -12.39 -18.45 2.47
N LYS A 352 -13.06 -17.41 1.97
CA LYS A 352 -12.56 -16.03 1.98
C LYS A 352 -12.42 -15.47 3.39
N GLN A 353 -13.32 -15.83 4.31
CA GLN A 353 -13.27 -15.32 5.68
C GLN A 353 -11.99 -15.69 6.43
N ASP A 354 -11.52 -16.93 6.28
CA ASP A 354 -10.28 -17.41 6.88
C ASP A 354 -9.07 -16.75 6.25
N PHE A 355 -9.13 -16.49 4.93
CA PHE A 355 -8.12 -15.71 4.24
C PHE A 355 -8.00 -14.31 4.86
N ASP A 356 -9.13 -13.60 4.94
CA ASP A 356 -9.20 -12.23 5.48
C ASP A 356 -8.72 -12.20 6.94
N ASN A 357 -9.09 -13.19 7.75
CA ASN A 357 -8.61 -13.33 9.14
C ASN A 357 -7.09 -13.51 9.24
N TYR A 358 -6.48 -14.32 8.36
CA TYR A 358 -5.02 -14.48 8.34
C TYR A 358 -4.32 -13.21 7.87
N VAL A 359 -4.86 -12.55 6.85
CA VAL A 359 -4.37 -11.28 6.34
C VAL A 359 -4.37 -10.22 7.43
N GLU A 360 -5.49 -10.05 8.14
CA GLU A 360 -5.60 -9.09 9.25
C GLU A 360 -4.53 -9.34 10.32
N ARG A 361 -4.32 -10.60 10.72
CA ARG A 361 -3.27 -10.98 11.70
C ARG A 361 -1.87 -10.64 11.18
N ILE A 362 -1.60 -10.86 9.90
CA ILE A 362 -0.29 -10.56 9.30
C ILE A 362 -0.06 -9.05 9.18
N LEU A 363 -1.09 -8.28 8.83
CA LEU A 363 -1.01 -6.83 8.67
C LEU A 363 -0.83 -6.12 10.02
N ASN A 364 -1.65 -6.48 11.02
CA ASN A 364 -1.61 -5.89 12.37
C ASN A 364 -0.40 -6.35 13.18
N GLY A 365 0.16 -7.51 12.83
CA GLY A 365 1.28 -8.12 13.55
C GLY A 365 0.85 -8.74 14.89
N PRO A 366 1.83 -9.12 15.74
CA PRO A 366 1.54 -9.73 17.04
C PRO A 366 0.81 -8.79 18.00
N THR A 367 0.30 -9.35 19.11
CA THR A 367 -0.14 -8.55 20.26
C THR A 367 1.05 -7.82 20.91
N SER A 368 0.78 -6.85 21.80
CA SER A 368 1.83 -6.13 22.54
C SER A 368 2.85 -7.08 23.22
N ASP A 369 2.37 -8.06 23.98
CA ASP A 369 3.23 -9.09 24.60
C ASP A 369 3.95 -9.94 23.54
N GLY A 370 3.29 -10.16 22.39
CA GLY A 370 3.87 -10.87 21.26
C GLY A 370 5.03 -10.11 20.61
N TYR A 371 5.01 -8.78 20.60
CA TYR A 371 6.12 -7.95 20.12
C TYR A 371 7.35 -8.05 21.01
N GLU A 372 7.18 -8.14 22.34
CA GLU A 372 8.31 -8.37 23.26
C GLU A 372 8.98 -9.72 22.98
N ILE A 373 8.18 -10.77 22.81
CA ILE A 373 8.67 -12.12 22.46
C ILE A 373 9.34 -12.10 21.08
N LEU A 374 8.78 -11.36 20.12
CA LEU A 374 9.34 -11.21 18.78
C LEU A 374 10.71 -10.52 18.83
N ASP A 375 10.84 -9.45 19.60
CA ASP A 375 12.09 -8.73 19.80
C ASP A 375 13.18 -9.61 20.43
N GLU A 376 12.87 -10.35 21.49
CA GLU A 376 13.79 -11.32 22.07
C GLU A 376 14.21 -12.41 21.07
N ALA A 377 13.25 -12.90 20.28
CA ALA A 377 13.51 -13.91 19.27
C ALA A 377 14.39 -13.37 18.15
N VAL A 378 14.17 -12.14 17.69
CA VAL A 378 14.98 -11.47 16.68
C VAL A 378 16.41 -11.28 17.19
N LYS A 379 16.59 -10.83 18.44
CA LYS A 379 17.91 -10.72 19.09
C LYS A 379 18.63 -12.07 19.17
N LYS A 380 17.89 -13.14 19.48
CA LYS A 380 18.42 -14.52 19.63
C LYS A 380 18.76 -15.20 18.31
N TYR A 381 17.89 -15.09 17.31
CA TYR A 381 17.98 -15.83 16.05
C TYR A 381 18.66 -15.04 14.94
N ILE A 382 18.67 -13.71 15.00
CA ILE A 382 19.27 -12.85 13.99
C ILE A 382 20.44 -12.09 14.60
N SER A 383 20.17 -11.02 15.35
CA SER A 383 21.17 -10.16 15.99
C SER A 383 20.47 -9.08 16.84
N SER A 384 21.19 -8.53 17.82
CA SER A 384 20.75 -7.38 18.62
C SER A 384 20.63 -6.07 17.84
N TYR A 385 21.11 -6.04 16.60
CA TYR A 385 21.01 -4.89 15.71
C TYR A 385 19.67 -4.80 14.97
N PHE A 386 18.78 -5.77 15.13
CA PHE A 386 17.48 -5.81 14.47
C PHE A 386 16.37 -5.39 15.40
N ILE A 387 15.33 -4.79 14.80
CA ILE A 387 14.11 -4.40 15.48
C ILE A 387 13.12 -5.57 15.40
N GLY A 388 12.52 -5.93 16.53
CA GLY A 388 11.46 -6.93 16.65
C GLY A 388 10.10 -6.52 16.06
N TYR A 389 10.08 -5.98 14.85
CA TYR A 389 8.88 -5.42 14.22
C TYR A 389 8.76 -5.88 12.76
N LEU A 390 7.56 -6.34 12.37
CA LEU A 390 7.24 -6.76 11.01
C LEU A 390 6.74 -5.55 10.21
N MET A 391 7.60 -5.01 9.36
CA MET A 391 7.32 -3.79 8.60
C MET A 391 7.00 -4.07 7.13
N SER A 392 6.41 -3.10 6.43
CA SER A 392 6.38 -3.04 4.97
C SER A 392 7.75 -2.61 4.39
N VAL A 393 7.92 -2.69 3.07
CA VAL A 393 9.17 -2.20 2.43
C VAL A 393 9.30 -0.69 2.62
N GLU A 394 8.18 0.01 2.48
CA GLU A 394 8.04 1.46 2.57
C GLU A 394 8.46 1.95 3.97
N GLU A 395 7.93 1.32 5.02
CA GLU A 395 8.30 1.61 6.41
C GLU A 395 9.80 1.40 6.66
N ALA A 396 10.38 0.31 6.13
CA ALA A 396 11.81 0.05 6.25
C ALA A 396 12.65 1.15 5.59
N LEU A 397 12.21 1.64 4.43
CA LEU A 397 12.90 2.71 3.69
C LEU A 397 12.79 4.07 4.37
N ILE A 398 11.68 4.34 5.04
CA ILE A 398 11.48 5.61 5.72
C ILE A 398 12.31 5.68 6.98
N ILE A 399 12.29 4.63 7.82
CA ILE A 399 13.17 4.58 9.01
C ILE A 399 14.65 4.67 8.59
N TYR A 400 15.00 4.10 7.43
CA TYR A 400 16.33 4.27 6.85
C TYR A 400 16.66 5.72 6.51
N SER A 401 15.77 6.41 5.79
CA SER A 401 15.93 7.82 5.41
C SER A 401 16.09 8.70 6.65
N ASP A 402 15.25 8.51 7.67
CA ASP A 402 15.27 9.28 8.91
C ASP A 402 16.61 9.15 9.64
N ILE A 403 17.07 7.91 9.85
CA ILE A 403 18.35 7.66 10.53
C ILE A 403 19.53 8.21 9.73
N PHE A 404 19.50 8.08 8.40
CA PHE A 404 20.56 8.62 7.55
C PHE A 404 20.59 10.16 7.61
N ASN A 405 19.42 10.81 7.60
CA ASN A 405 19.29 12.25 7.71
C ASN A 405 19.71 12.77 9.08
N GLU A 406 19.44 12.04 10.16
CA GLU A 406 19.93 12.38 11.51
C GLU A 406 21.46 12.26 11.60
N LEU A 407 22.04 11.14 11.15
CA LEU A 407 23.49 10.94 11.16
C LEU A 407 24.24 11.98 10.30
N SER A 408 23.65 12.41 9.19
CA SER A 408 24.24 13.42 8.30
C SER A 408 24.18 14.84 8.88
N LYS A 409 23.36 15.10 9.90
CA LYS A 409 23.29 16.40 10.59
C LYS A 409 24.36 16.57 11.66
N ASP A 410 24.86 15.47 12.23
CA ASP A 410 25.88 15.47 13.28
C ASP A 410 27.32 15.71 12.76
N ASP A 411 27.54 15.61 11.44
CA ASP A 411 28.82 15.96 10.78
C ASP A 411 28.99 17.49 10.51
N LYS A 412 28.32 18.35 11.28
CA LYS A 412 28.48 19.82 11.23
C LYS A 412 28.84 20.47 12.56
#